data_AF-A0A7R9ZSK8-F1
#
_entry.id   AF-A0A7R9ZSK8-F1
#
_cell.length_a   1.000
_cell.length_b   1.000
_cell.length_c   1.000
_cell.angle_alpha   90.00
_cell.angle_beta   90.00
_cell.angle_gamma   90.00
#
_symmetry.space_group_name_H-M   'P 1'
#
loop_
_entity.id
_entity.type
_entity.pdbx_description
1 polymer ?
#
loop_
_entity_poly.entity_id
_entity_poly.type
_entity_poly.pdbx_seq_one_letter_code
_entity_poly.pdbx_strand_id
1 'polypeptide(L)'
;QYSAGETSVRPDVVCYNALLNAYGWSDFEGKGKKCYDIYKSMRQGYETGTHRQLKPDVITCNSVLNACAHDTVTSETDKADVMRYVASVFENFDSAAPRFGRPDHLTFAHIIAAATKHMPESEQRTKFAEATFWQCCQNGRLSPLVVSTLHVCIPHADLKRLLGPALHSKEGEATLKFDKRKFPSEWTQNASRARNVRSRPSKKRGTKPVSKVHAAVQKEKKQKHNKKK
;
A
#
# COMPACT_ATOMS: atom_id res chain seq x y z
N GLN A 1 2.51 -31.60 23.47
CA GLN A 1 3.48 -31.97 22.42
C GLN A 1 2.76 -31.84 21.09
N TYR A 2 3.09 -30.83 20.27
CA TYR A 2 2.54 -30.71 18.92
C TYR A 2 3.37 -31.62 18.01
N SER A 3 2.72 -32.66 17.51
CA SER A 3 3.26 -33.65 16.58
C SER A 3 3.81 -32.99 15.32
N ALA A 4 4.95 -33.49 14.86
CA ALA A 4 5.66 -33.11 13.65
C ALA A 4 4.71 -32.64 12.54
N GLY A 5 4.78 -31.35 12.20
CA GLY A 5 3.94 -30.74 11.17
C GLY A 5 4.17 -31.42 9.83
N GLU A 6 3.09 -31.74 9.13
CA GLU A 6 3.12 -32.19 7.74
C GLU A 6 3.95 -31.22 6.91
N THR A 7 5.12 -31.67 6.46
CA THR A 7 6.02 -30.93 5.56
C THR A 7 5.49 -30.88 4.12
N SER A 8 4.26 -31.33 3.88
CA SER A 8 3.64 -31.43 2.55
C SER A 8 2.99 -30.12 2.09
N VAL A 9 2.68 -29.19 2.99
CA VAL A 9 2.02 -27.93 2.63
C VAL A 9 3.07 -26.89 2.22
N ARG A 10 3.20 -26.65 0.92
CA ARG A 10 4.09 -25.62 0.36
C ARG A 10 3.30 -24.32 0.19
N PRO A 11 3.75 -23.20 0.79
CA PRO A 11 3.11 -21.90 0.56
C PRO A 11 3.15 -21.51 -0.94
N ASP A 12 2.09 -20.85 -1.39
CA ASP A 12 1.93 -20.35 -2.75
C ASP A 12 1.83 -18.81 -2.78
N VAL A 13 1.64 -18.24 -3.97
CA VAL A 13 1.45 -16.79 -4.15
C VAL A 13 0.35 -16.21 -3.26
N VAL A 14 -0.72 -16.96 -2.97
CA VAL A 14 -1.83 -16.49 -2.12
C VAL A 14 -1.36 -16.36 -0.68
N CYS A 15 -0.64 -17.35 -0.16
CA CYS A 15 -0.06 -17.29 1.19
C CYS A 15 0.90 -16.11 1.35
N TYR A 16 1.77 -15.90 0.35
CA TYR A 16 2.73 -14.80 0.38
C TYR A 16 2.06 -13.42 0.23
N ASN A 17 1.05 -13.29 -0.64
CA ASN A 17 0.27 -12.07 -0.76
C ASN A 17 -0.47 -11.73 0.55
N ALA A 18 -0.98 -12.73 1.25
CA ALA A 18 -1.58 -12.52 2.58
C ALA A 18 -0.55 -12.00 3.60
N LEU A 19 0.67 -12.55 3.60
CA LEU A 19 1.78 -12.11 4.45
C LEU A 19 2.20 -10.66 4.12
N LEU A 20 2.39 -10.33 2.84
CA LEU A 20 2.76 -8.99 2.38
C LEU A 20 1.69 -7.97 2.76
N ASN A 21 0.42 -8.30 2.54
CA ASN A 21 -0.69 -7.44 2.93
C ASN A 21 -0.72 -7.25 4.46
N ALA A 22 -0.50 -8.30 5.25
CA ALA A 22 -0.44 -8.21 6.71
C ALA A 22 0.68 -7.25 7.18
N TYR A 23 1.87 -7.32 6.57
CA TYR A 23 2.93 -6.35 6.83
C TYR A 23 2.53 -4.93 6.44
N GLY A 24 1.91 -4.75 5.27
CA GLY A 24 1.46 -3.44 4.79
C GLY A 24 0.51 -2.70 5.74
N TRP A 25 -0.27 -3.42 6.54
CA TRP A 25 -1.19 -2.85 7.55
C TRP A 25 -0.64 -2.85 8.99
N SER A 26 0.54 -3.42 9.20
CA SER A 26 1.18 -3.49 10.52
C SER A 26 1.92 -2.20 10.87
N ASP A 27 2.27 -2.04 12.15
CA ASP A 27 3.14 -0.95 12.64
C ASP A 27 4.64 -1.34 12.63
N PHE A 28 5.02 -2.39 11.89
CA PHE A 28 6.40 -2.86 11.84
C PHE A 28 7.31 -1.83 11.14
N GLU A 29 8.31 -1.30 11.84
CA GLU A 29 9.30 -0.39 11.26
C GLU A 29 10.19 -1.14 10.25
N GLY A 30 10.44 -0.55 9.08
CA GLY A 30 11.18 -1.21 8.01
C GLY A 30 10.35 -2.26 7.26
N LYS A 31 9.01 -2.20 7.33
CA LYS A 31 8.08 -3.09 6.61
C LYS A 31 8.30 -3.06 5.10
N GLY A 32 8.70 -1.91 4.54
CA GLY A 32 9.00 -1.73 3.13
C GLY A 32 10.17 -2.61 2.70
N LYS A 33 11.29 -2.56 3.44
CA LYS A 33 12.45 -3.44 3.21
C LYS A 33 12.06 -4.92 3.33
N LYS A 34 11.33 -5.28 4.40
CA LYS A 34 10.92 -6.67 4.62
C LYS A 34 10.05 -7.21 3.49
N CYS A 35 9.08 -6.42 3.02
CA CYS A 35 8.22 -6.80 1.90
C CYS A 35 9.00 -6.87 0.58
N TYR A 36 9.93 -5.95 0.36
CA TYR A 36 10.81 -5.96 -0.81
C TYR A 36 11.68 -7.22 -0.86
N ASP A 37 12.28 -7.62 0.27
CA ASP A 37 13.10 -8.84 0.36
C ASP A 37 12.26 -10.08 0.05
N ILE A 38 11.03 -10.16 0.57
CA ILE A 38 10.08 -11.25 0.28
C ILE A 38 9.73 -11.29 -1.22
N TYR A 39 9.40 -10.14 -1.81
CA TYR A 39 9.11 -10.03 -3.24
C TYR A 39 10.28 -10.50 -4.11
N LYS A 40 11.50 -10.10 -3.76
CA LYS A 40 12.71 -10.53 -4.46
C LYS A 40 12.88 -12.05 -4.40
N SER A 41 12.68 -12.66 -3.22
CA SER A 41 12.73 -14.12 -3.06
C SER A 41 11.64 -14.84 -3.85
N MET A 42 10.40 -14.34 -3.84
CA MET A 42 9.29 -14.90 -4.63
C MET A 42 9.62 -14.89 -6.13
N ARG A 43 10.08 -13.73 -6.62
CA ARG A 43 10.43 -13.55 -8.03
C ARG A 43 11.58 -14.46 -8.43
N GLN A 44 12.66 -14.48 -7.65
CA GLN A 44 13.82 -15.34 -7.90
C GLN A 44 13.40 -16.81 -7.93
N GLY A 45 12.66 -17.28 -6.94
CA GLY A 45 12.20 -18.68 -6.89
C GLY A 45 11.29 -19.06 -8.06
N TYR A 46 10.49 -18.12 -8.56
CA TYR A 46 9.71 -18.33 -9.78
C TYR A 46 10.58 -18.36 -11.04
N GLU A 47 11.53 -17.42 -11.17
CA GLU A 47 12.40 -17.28 -12.36
C GLU A 47 13.38 -18.44 -12.50
N THR A 48 13.92 -18.96 -11.41
CA THR A 48 14.76 -20.17 -11.43
C THR A 48 13.98 -21.46 -11.62
N GLY A 49 12.65 -21.40 -11.56
CA GLY A 49 11.77 -22.56 -11.64
C GLY A 49 11.72 -23.42 -10.36
N THR A 50 12.45 -23.03 -9.31
CA THR A 50 12.49 -23.75 -8.02
C THR A 50 11.12 -23.73 -7.32
N HIS A 51 10.38 -22.63 -7.47
CA HIS A 51 9.07 -22.41 -6.84
C HIS A 51 8.08 -21.74 -7.81
N ARG A 52 7.62 -22.50 -8.81
CA ARG A 52 6.68 -22.01 -9.84
C ARG A 52 5.36 -21.46 -9.27
N GLN A 53 4.95 -21.92 -8.09
CA GLN A 53 3.75 -21.46 -7.40
C GLN A 53 3.88 -20.06 -6.78
N LEU A 54 5.09 -19.48 -6.73
CA LEU A 54 5.36 -18.15 -6.18
C LEU A 54 5.36 -17.04 -7.24
N LYS A 55 4.75 -17.28 -8.40
CA LYS A 55 4.64 -16.30 -9.48
C LYS A 55 4.07 -14.98 -8.95
N PRO A 56 4.84 -13.87 -8.92
CA PRO A 56 4.32 -12.59 -8.49
C PRO A 56 3.19 -12.09 -9.39
N ASP A 57 2.25 -11.35 -8.82
CA ASP A 57 1.16 -10.71 -9.54
C ASP A 57 0.97 -9.23 -9.12
N VAL A 58 -0.06 -8.58 -9.68
CA VAL A 58 -0.39 -7.18 -9.33
C VAL A 58 -0.71 -7.01 -7.84
N ILE A 59 -1.22 -8.04 -7.16
CA ILE A 59 -1.50 -8.01 -5.72
C ILE A 59 -0.18 -8.05 -4.95
N THR A 60 0.79 -8.87 -5.36
CA THR A 60 2.14 -8.91 -4.79
C THR A 60 2.77 -7.52 -4.87
N CYS A 61 2.79 -6.90 -6.06
CA CYS A 61 3.40 -5.59 -6.27
C CYS A 61 2.71 -4.49 -5.47
N ASN A 62 1.37 -4.42 -5.51
CA ASN A 62 0.62 -3.42 -4.76
C ASN A 62 0.78 -3.59 -3.24
N SER A 63 0.93 -4.82 -2.73
CA SER A 63 1.15 -5.07 -1.30
C SER A 63 2.51 -4.55 -0.83
N VAL A 64 3.57 -4.75 -1.63
CA VAL A 64 4.91 -4.24 -1.32
C VAL A 64 4.93 -2.71 -1.38
N LEU A 65 4.34 -2.11 -2.43
CA LEU A 65 4.28 -0.66 -2.56
C LEU A 65 3.45 -0.02 -1.44
N ASN A 66 2.37 -0.64 -1.00
CA ASN A 66 1.60 -0.21 0.16
C ASN A 66 2.44 -0.25 1.45
N ALA A 67 3.22 -1.32 1.66
CA ALA A 67 4.14 -1.40 2.79
C ALA A 67 5.18 -0.27 2.77
N CYS A 68 5.78 0.03 1.61
CA CYS A 68 6.69 1.16 1.44
C CYS A 68 6.00 2.50 1.74
N ALA A 69 4.80 2.74 1.20
CA ALA A 69 4.05 3.98 1.40
C ALA A 69 3.70 4.26 2.88
N HIS A 70 3.55 3.20 3.68
CA HIS A 70 3.22 3.28 5.10
C HIS A 70 4.38 2.92 6.03
N ASP A 71 5.62 2.86 5.52
CA ASP A 71 6.78 2.63 6.36
C ASP A 71 7.02 3.83 7.31
N THR A 72 7.51 3.55 8.50
CA THR A 72 7.71 4.50 9.60
C THR A 72 9.17 4.80 9.86
N VAL A 73 10.08 4.33 8.99
CA VAL A 73 11.50 4.68 9.05
C VAL A 73 11.69 6.21 9.09
N THR A 74 12.68 6.63 9.88
CA THR A 74 12.89 8.05 10.19
C THR A 74 14.16 8.63 9.59
N SER A 75 15.20 7.80 9.39
CA SER A 75 16.47 8.25 8.84
C SER A 75 16.36 8.58 7.35
N GLU A 76 17.09 9.59 6.90
CA GLU A 76 17.11 9.97 5.48
C GLU A 76 17.68 8.86 4.59
N THR A 77 18.62 8.07 5.11
CA THR A 77 19.15 6.89 4.42
C THR A 77 18.08 5.82 4.19
N ASP A 78 17.29 5.52 5.22
CA ASP A 78 16.23 4.52 5.12
C ASP A 78 15.08 5.00 4.23
N LYS A 79 14.72 6.29 4.30
CA LYS A 79 13.73 6.88 3.38
C LYS A 79 14.19 6.77 1.92
N ALA A 80 15.47 7.07 1.65
CA ALA A 80 16.06 6.90 0.34
C ALA A 80 16.05 5.42 -0.11
N ASP A 81 16.33 4.48 0.80
CA ASP A 81 16.20 3.05 0.55
C ASP A 81 14.77 2.64 0.22
N VAL A 82 13.77 3.14 0.94
CA VAL A 82 12.36 2.89 0.63
C VAL A 82 12.02 3.35 -0.78
N MET A 83 12.47 4.54 -1.18
CA MET A 83 12.26 5.03 -2.55
C MET A 83 13.02 4.18 -3.59
N ARG A 84 14.21 3.65 -3.27
CA ARG A 84 14.91 2.68 -4.13
C ARG A 84 14.11 1.38 -4.27
N TYR A 85 13.51 0.87 -3.21
CA TYR A 85 12.65 -0.32 -3.27
C TYR A 85 11.42 -0.08 -4.12
N VAL A 86 10.76 1.08 -3.96
CA VAL A 86 9.59 1.48 -4.76
C VAL A 86 9.94 1.52 -6.25
N ALA A 87 11.02 2.19 -6.63
CA ALA A 87 11.50 2.26 -8.01
C ALA A 87 11.81 0.86 -8.56
N SER A 88 12.55 0.06 -7.80
CA SER A 88 12.91 -1.30 -8.21
C SER A 88 11.68 -2.18 -8.40
N VAL A 89 10.69 -2.16 -7.50
CA VAL A 89 9.47 -2.96 -7.63
C VAL A 89 8.69 -2.54 -8.87
N PHE A 90 8.53 -1.23 -9.10
CA PHE A 90 7.80 -0.71 -10.24
C PHE A 90 8.47 -1.07 -11.57
N GLU A 91 9.76 -0.75 -11.73
CA GLU A 91 10.53 -1.04 -12.94
C GLU A 91 10.52 -2.53 -13.27
N ASN A 92 10.74 -3.37 -12.27
CA ASN A 92 10.73 -4.82 -12.42
C ASN A 92 9.38 -5.39 -12.83
N PHE A 93 8.28 -4.81 -12.34
CA PHE A 93 6.93 -5.27 -12.66
C PHE A 93 6.46 -4.77 -14.02
N ASP A 94 6.74 -3.50 -14.33
CA ASP A 94 6.35 -2.87 -15.59
C ASP A 94 7.14 -3.43 -16.78
N SER A 95 8.46 -3.57 -16.66
CA SER A 95 9.30 -4.18 -17.71
C SER A 95 8.97 -5.65 -17.98
N ALA A 96 8.40 -6.35 -17.01
CA ALA A 96 7.96 -7.73 -17.15
C ALA A 96 6.52 -7.84 -17.69
N ALA A 97 5.81 -6.74 -17.95
CA ALA A 97 4.45 -6.79 -18.46
C ALA A 97 4.38 -7.46 -19.86
N PRO A 98 3.36 -8.30 -20.14
CA PRO A 98 2.23 -8.67 -19.28
C PRO A 98 2.46 -9.93 -18.43
N ARG A 99 3.70 -10.44 -18.30
CA ARG A 99 4.03 -11.75 -17.68
C ARG A 99 3.49 -11.90 -16.27
N PHE A 100 3.65 -10.87 -15.42
CA PHE A 100 3.17 -10.84 -14.03
C PHE A 100 1.89 -10.01 -13.86
N GLY A 101 1.55 -9.21 -14.86
CA GLY A 101 0.44 -8.26 -14.81
C GLY A 101 0.85 -6.93 -15.43
N ARG A 102 0.03 -5.91 -15.23
CA ARG A 102 0.31 -4.52 -15.59
C ARG A 102 0.07 -3.64 -14.37
N PRO A 103 0.82 -2.54 -14.19
CA PRO A 103 0.49 -1.53 -13.21
C PRO A 103 -0.97 -1.09 -13.32
N ASP A 104 -1.60 -0.90 -12.17
CA ASP A 104 -2.96 -0.40 -12.06
C ASP A 104 -3.00 0.90 -11.26
N HIS A 105 -4.21 1.44 -11.09
CA HIS A 105 -4.41 2.69 -10.35
C HIS A 105 -3.85 2.65 -8.91
N LEU A 106 -3.86 1.49 -8.24
CA LEU A 106 -3.30 1.35 -6.89
C LEU A 106 -1.78 1.41 -6.93
N THR A 107 -1.14 0.83 -7.96
CA THR A 107 0.31 0.91 -8.14
C THR A 107 0.76 2.38 -8.15
N PHE A 108 0.16 3.21 -9.00
CA PHE A 108 0.51 4.64 -9.09
C PHE A 108 0.18 5.42 -7.82
N ALA A 109 -0.97 5.13 -7.19
CA ALA A 109 -1.34 5.77 -5.91
C ALA A 109 -0.32 5.46 -4.80
N HIS A 110 0.10 4.20 -4.65
CA HIS A 110 1.09 3.85 -3.63
C HIS A 110 2.47 4.45 -3.91
N ILE A 111 2.90 4.56 -5.17
CA ILE A 111 4.16 5.22 -5.55
C ILE A 111 4.13 6.70 -5.14
N ILE A 112 3.04 7.43 -5.45
CA ILE A 112 2.89 8.84 -5.06
C ILE A 112 2.83 8.97 -3.54
N ALA A 113 2.10 8.08 -2.84
CA ALA A 113 2.03 8.08 -1.38
C ALA A 113 3.39 7.84 -0.72
N ALA A 114 4.21 6.94 -1.27
CA ALA A 114 5.58 6.73 -0.83
C ALA A 114 6.43 7.98 -1.02
N ALA A 115 6.31 8.69 -2.15
CA ALA A 115 6.98 9.97 -2.35
C ALA A 115 6.53 11.04 -1.34
N THR A 116 5.22 11.13 -1.05
CA THR A 116 4.71 12.04 -0.01
C THR A 116 5.34 11.76 1.35
N LYS A 117 5.55 10.49 1.69
CA LYS A 117 6.06 10.06 3.00
C LYS A 117 7.57 10.18 3.13
N HIS A 118 8.31 9.83 2.07
CA HIS A 118 9.76 9.57 2.14
C HIS A 118 10.60 10.54 1.33
N MET A 119 10.00 11.47 0.57
CA MET A 119 10.72 12.57 -0.08
C MET A 119 10.42 13.90 0.62
N PRO A 120 11.43 14.76 0.81
CA PRO A 120 11.21 16.11 1.34
C PRO A 120 10.35 16.94 0.38
N GLU A 121 9.63 17.92 0.93
CA GLU A 121 8.90 18.92 0.16
C GLU A 121 9.89 19.67 -0.74
N SER A 122 9.86 19.37 -2.03
CA SER A 122 10.87 19.83 -2.98
C SER A 122 10.33 19.77 -4.40
N GLU A 123 10.94 20.55 -5.29
CA GLU A 123 10.66 20.48 -6.73
C GLU A 123 10.87 19.06 -7.28
N GLN A 124 11.85 18.32 -6.74
CA GLN A 124 12.12 16.94 -7.14
C GLN A 124 10.96 16.00 -6.77
N ARG A 125 10.35 16.16 -5.59
CA ARG A 125 9.15 15.40 -5.20
C ARG A 125 7.99 15.72 -6.13
N THR A 126 7.79 17.00 -6.45
CA THR A 126 6.74 17.44 -7.37
C THR A 126 6.93 16.84 -8.77
N LYS A 127 8.13 16.95 -9.35
CA LYS A 127 8.47 16.36 -10.66
C LYS A 127 8.27 14.85 -10.68
N PHE A 128 8.67 14.15 -9.62
CA PHE A 128 8.48 12.70 -9.50
C PHE A 128 6.98 12.32 -9.47
N ALA A 129 6.18 13.02 -8.66
CA ALA A 129 4.74 12.79 -8.57
C ALA A 129 4.02 13.11 -9.89
N GLU A 130 4.42 14.18 -10.58
CA GLU A 130 3.93 14.54 -11.90
C GLU A 130 4.25 13.48 -12.96
N ALA A 131 5.49 13.02 -13.03
CA ALA A 131 5.89 11.96 -13.95
C ALA A 131 5.08 10.68 -13.70
N THR A 132 4.88 10.32 -12.43
CA THR A 132 4.07 9.16 -12.02
C THR A 132 2.60 9.33 -12.42
N PHE A 133 2.03 10.53 -12.23
CA PHE A 133 0.68 10.86 -12.67
C PHE A 133 0.52 10.75 -14.18
N TRP A 134 1.48 11.27 -14.96
CA TRP A 134 1.43 11.18 -16.42
C TRP A 134 1.55 9.74 -16.92
N GLN A 135 2.43 8.93 -16.33
CA GLN A 135 2.49 7.50 -16.63
C GLN A 135 1.16 6.80 -16.29
N CYS A 136 0.51 7.16 -15.19
CA CYS A 136 -0.82 6.64 -14.84
C CYS A 136 -1.87 6.98 -15.91
N CYS A 137 -1.89 8.22 -16.39
CA CYS A 137 -2.79 8.69 -17.43
C CYS A 137 -2.53 8.00 -18.77
N GLN A 138 -1.27 7.84 -19.17
CA GLN A 138 -0.87 7.14 -20.41
C GLN A 138 -1.29 5.66 -20.39
N ASN A 139 -1.27 5.03 -19.22
CA ASN A 139 -1.77 3.66 -19.03
C ASN A 139 -3.31 3.59 -18.95
N GLY A 140 -3.99 4.73 -18.99
CA GLY A 140 -5.44 4.85 -18.82
C GLY A 140 -5.94 4.44 -17.44
N ARG A 141 -5.10 4.51 -16.41
CA ARG A 141 -5.37 4.02 -15.05
C ARG A 141 -5.79 5.13 -14.07
N LEU A 142 -6.04 6.36 -14.54
CA LEU A 142 -6.35 7.46 -13.65
C LEU A 142 -7.66 7.20 -12.89
N SER A 143 -7.58 7.29 -11.57
CA SER A 143 -8.72 7.09 -10.66
C SER A 143 -8.81 8.20 -9.62
N PRO A 144 -9.96 8.37 -8.94
CA PRO A 144 -10.09 9.34 -7.86
C PRO A 144 -9.03 9.20 -6.76
N LEU A 145 -8.59 7.96 -6.49
CA LEU A 145 -7.54 7.69 -5.51
C LEU A 145 -6.23 8.37 -5.91
N VAL A 146 -5.78 8.16 -7.15
CA VAL A 146 -4.54 8.77 -7.67
C VAL A 146 -4.59 10.30 -7.59
N VAL A 147 -5.73 10.90 -7.96
CA VAL A 147 -5.92 12.36 -7.86
C VAL A 147 -5.85 12.84 -6.41
N SER A 148 -6.49 12.12 -5.48
CA SER A 148 -6.47 12.46 -4.06
C SER A 148 -5.07 12.32 -3.44
N THR A 149 -4.32 11.30 -3.82
CA THR A 149 -2.94 11.12 -3.35
C THR A 149 -2.02 12.19 -3.93
N LEU A 150 -2.19 12.52 -5.22
CA LEU A 150 -1.43 13.58 -5.88
C LEU A 150 -1.64 14.93 -5.18
N HIS A 151 -2.89 15.27 -4.83
CA HIS A 151 -3.22 16.51 -4.12
C HIS A 151 -2.45 16.69 -2.80
N VAL A 152 -2.17 15.60 -2.08
CA VAL A 152 -1.38 15.67 -0.83
C VAL A 152 0.12 15.80 -1.12
N CYS A 153 0.58 15.32 -2.28
CA CYS A 153 2.01 15.24 -2.60
C CYS A 153 2.57 16.54 -3.21
N ILE A 154 1.77 17.27 -3.98
CA ILE A 154 2.20 18.44 -4.76
C ILE A 154 1.49 19.74 -4.33
N PRO A 155 2.10 20.92 -4.54
CA PRO A 155 1.44 22.20 -4.31
C PRO A 155 0.12 22.36 -5.10
N HIS A 156 -0.81 23.15 -4.56
CA HIS A 156 -2.11 23.38 -5.21
C HIS A 156 -1.96 24.00 -6.61
N ALA A 157 -1.00 24.91 -6.79
CA ALA A 157 -0.70 25.52 -8.08
C ALA A 157 -0.34 24.48 -9.16
N ASP A 158 0.49 23.48 -8.81
CA ASP A 158 0.85 22.39 -9.70
C ASP A 158 -0.35 21.46 -9.96
N LEU A 159 -1.12 21.13 -8.94
CA LEU A 159 -2.34 20.35 -9.11
C LEU A 159 -3.34 21.04 -10.05
N LYS A 160 -3.50 22.35 -9.92
CA LYS A 160 -4.36 23.16 -10.79
C LYS A 160 -3.84 23.18 -12.22
N ARG A 161 -2.53 23.26 -12.43
CA ARG A 161 -1.90 23.17 -13.75
C ARG A 161 -2.15 21.80 -14.40
N LEU A 162 -2.05 20.71 -13.65
CA LEU A 162 -2.22 19.34 -14.16
C LEU A 162 -3.67 18.97 -14.47
N LEU A 163 -4.58 19.28 -13.55
CA LEU A 163 -6.00 18.89 -13.67
C LEU A 163 -6.82 19.89 -14.47
N GLY A 164 -6.34 21.14 -14.60
CA GLY A 164 -6.97 22.18 -15.39
C GLY A 164 -8.44 22.39 -15.01
N PRO A 165 -9.37 22.44 -15.99
CA PRO A 165 -10.80 22.66 -15.74
C PRO A 165 -11.49 21.59 -14.89
N ALA A 166 -10.85 20.44 -14.67
CA ALA A 166 -11.38 19.37 -13.83
C ALA A 166 -11.28 19.69 -12.34
N LEU A 167 -10.33 20.51 -11.89
CA LEU A 167 -10.18 20.89 -10.49
C LEU A 167 -11.15 22.02 -10.12
N HIS A 168 -12.01 21.78 -9.14
CA HIS A 168 -12.96 22.78 -8.62
C HIS A 168 -12.56 23.30 -7.24
N SER A 169 -11.80 22.54 -6.45
CA SER A 169 -11.35 22.99 -5.12
C SER A 169 -10.43 24.20 -5.19
N LYS A 170 -10.73 25.19 -4.33
CA LYS A 170 -9.79 26.27 -4.03
C LYS A 170 -8.68 25.78 -3.10
N GLU A 171 -7.59 26.53 -3.06
CA GLU A 171 -6.49 26.29 -2.14
C GLU A 171 -6.99 26.38 -0.69
N GLY A 172 -6.55 25.45 0.17
CA GLY A 172 -6.97 25.38 1.57
C GLY A 172 -8.34 24.74 1.84
N GLU A 173 -9.09 24.31 0.82
CA GLU A 173 -10.32 23.55 1.05
C GLU A 173 -10.03 22.16 1.65
N ALA A 174 -10.69 21.82 2.76
CA ALA A 174 -10.51 20.54 3.44
C ALA A 174 -10.94 19.31 2.61
N THR A 175 -11.77 19.51 1.57
CA THR A 175 -12.26 18.43 0.72
C THR A 175 -11.89 18.72 -0.73
N LEU A 176 -11.18 17.78 -1.35
CA LEU A 176 -10.85 17.82 -2.76
C LEU A 176 -12.09 17.55 -3.62
N LYS A 177 -12.39 18.48 -4.52
CA LYS A 177 -13.51 18.49 -5.46
C LYS A 177 -12.94 18.62 -6.87
N PHE A 178 -13.22 17.61 -7.68
CA PHE A 178 -12.89 17.60 -9.10
C PHE A 178 -13.95 16.85 -9.88
N ASP A 179 -14.11 17.18 -11.16
CA ASP A 179 -15.04 16.52 -12.06
C ASP A 179 -14.33 15.52 -12.96
N LYS A 180 -14.47 14.23 -12.62
CA LYS A 180 -13.89 13.12 -13.39
C LYS A 180 -14.36 13.08 -14.86
N ARG A 181 -15.52 13.65 -15.19
CA ARG A 181 -16.07 13.66 -16.56
C ARG A 181 -15.33 14.63 -17.46
N LYS A 182 -14.56 15.56 -16.88
CA LYS A 182 -13.71 16.51 -17.63
C LYS A 182 -12.33 15.94 -17.96
N PHE A 183 -11.99 14.75 -17.47
CA PHE A 183 -10.76 14.08 -17.88
C PHE A 183 -10.92 13.46 -19.27
N PRO A 184 -9.86 13.46 -20.10
CA PRO A 184 -9.82 12.68 -21.33
C PRO A 184 -10.17 11.22 -21.08
N SER A 185 -10.95 10.62 -22.00
CA SER A 185 -11.41 9.25 -21.84
C SER A 185 -10.24 8.26 -21.80
N GLU A 186 -9.15 8.55 -22.53
CA GLU A 186 -7.97 7.69 -22.58
C GLU A 186 -7.28 7.60 -21.21
N TRP A 187 -7.42 8.62 -20.34
CA TRP A 187 -6.81 8.63 -19.01
C TRP A 187 -7.50 7.65 -18.05
N THR A 188 -8.77 7.33 -18.31
CA THR A 188 -9.62 6.57 -17.36
C THR A 188 -10.13 5.24 -17.92
N GLN A 189 -9.89 4.95 -19.20
CA GLN A 189 -10.41 3.77 -19.92
C GLN A 189 -10.06 2.42 -19.25
N ASN A 190 -8.93 2.34 -18.56
CA ASN A 190 -8.43 1.14 -17.87
C ASN A 190 -8.50 1.28 -16.33
N ALA A 191 -9.01 2.39 -15.80
CA ALA A 191 -9.21 2.54 -14.37
C ALA A 191 -10.24 1.51 -13.92
N SER A 192 -9.96 0.76 -12.84
CA SER A 192 -10.84 -0.34 -12.46
C SER A 192 -12.28 0.17 -12.32
N ARG A 193 -13.22 -0.40 -13.10
CA ARG A 193 -14.64 -0.22 -12.83
C ARG A 193 -14.84 -0.68 -11.40
N ALA A 194 -15.45 0.16 -10.55
CA ALA A 194 -15.71 -0.17 -9.16
C ALA A 194 -16.30 -1.58 -9.09
N ARG A 195 -15.48 -2.57 -8.72
CA ARG A 195 -16.01 -3.84 -8.24
C ARG A 195 -16.79 -3.43 -7.00
N ASN A 196 -18.07 -3.81 -6.95
CA ASN A 196 -18.90 -3.70 -5.76
C ASN A 196 -18.29 -4.56 -4.65
N VAL A 197 -17.18 -4.10 -4.08
CA VAL A 197 -16.63 -4.61 -2.84
C VAL A 197 -17.59 -4.08 -1.80
N ARG A 198 -18.50 -4.92 -1.33
CA ARG A 198 -19.33 -4.65 -0.16
C ARG A 198 -18.41 -4.07 0.91
N SER A 199 -18.56 -2.78 1.19
CA SER A 199 -17.81 -2.09 2.22
C SER A 199 -18.04 -2.82 3.54
N ARG A 200 -17.01 -3.48 4.07
CA ARG A 200 -17.03 -3.94 5.46
C ARG A 200 -17.12 -2.68 6.32
N PRO A 201 -18.09 -2.55 7.24
CA PRO A 201 -18.20 -1.36 8.07
C PRO A 201 -16.93 -1.22 8.90
N SER A 202 -16.35 -0.01 8.91
CA SER A 202 -15.26 0.28 9.83
C SER A 202 -15.81 0.18 11.26
N LYS A 203 -15.38 -0.86 11.99
CA LYS A 203 -15.58 -0.87 13.44
C LYS A 203 -14.68 0.23 14.00
N LYS A 204 -15.27 1.38 14.32
CA LYS A 204 -14.68 2.38 15.22
C LYS A 204 -14.15 1.61 16.44
N ARG A 205 -12.83 1.59 16.62
CA ARG A 205 -12.19 1.12 17.86
C ARG A 205 -12.58 2.11 18.96
N GLY A 206 -13.69 1.83 19.64
CA GLY A 206 -13.98 2.44 20.93
C GLY A 206 -12.94 1.92 21.92
N THR A 207 -12.01 2.77 22.30
CA THR A 207 -11.09 2.54 23.41
C THR A 207 -11.90 2.35 24.68
N LYS A 208 -12.02 1.11 25.17
CA LYS A 208 -12.51 0.85 26.52
C LYS A 208 -11.35 1.15 27.49
N PRO A 209 -11.57 1.93 28.56
CA PRO A 209 -10.50 2.23 29.52
C PRO A 209 -10.05 0.97 30.25
N VAL A 210 -8.72 0.83 30.37
CA VAL A 210 -7.97 -0.32 30.91
C VAL A 210 -8.28 -0.62 32.38
N SER A 211 -9.03 0.25 33.07
CA SER A 211 -9.38 0.11 34.49
C SER A 211 -10.32 -1.06 34.82
N LYS A 212 -11.07 -1.61 33.86
CA LYS A 212 -12.02 -2.72 34.13
C LYS A 212 -11.41 -4.12 34.07
N VAL A 213 -10.22 -4.29 33.47
CA VAL A 213 -9.59 -5.62 33.34
C VAL A 213 -8.88 -6.03 34.64
N HIS A 214 -8.27 -5.08 35.36
CA HIS A 214 -7.58 -5.38 36.62
C HIS A 214 -8.51 -5.83 37.76
N ALA A 215 -9.75 -5.31 37.81
CA ALA A 215 -10.71 -5.68 38.85
C ALA A 215 -11.26 -7.12 38.70
N ALA A 216 -11.35 -7.62 37.45
CA ALA A 216 -11.82 -8.98 37.19
C ALA A 216 -10.77 -10.04 37.56
N VAL A 217 -9.49 -9.77 37.27
CA VAL A 217 -8.37 -10.68 37.56
C VAL A 217 -8.11 -10.81 39.08
N GLN A 218 -8.36 -9.76 39.86
CA GLN A 218 -8.21 -9.83 41.32
C GLN A 218 -9.36 -10.59 42.03
N LYS A 219 -10.60 -10.57 41.49
CA LYS A 219 -11.71 -11.35 42.05
C LYS A 219 -11.53 -12.86 41.84
N GLU A 220 -11.00 -13.30 40.70
CA GLU A 220 -10.75 -14.73 40.46
C GLU A 220 -9.60 -15.30 41.30
N LYS A 221 -8.56 -14.50 41.59
CA LYS A 221 -7.46 -14.93 42.47
C LYS A 221 -7.90 -15.10 43.92
N LYS A 222 -8.81 -14.26 44.43
CA LYS A 222 -9.38 -14.41 45.79
C LYS A 222 -10.33 -15.61 45.91
N GLN A 223 -11.11 -15.93 44.88
CA GLN A 223 -12.00 -17.11 44.90
C GLN A 223 -11.24 -18.44 44.82
N LYS A 224 -10.09 -18.50 44.13
CA LYS A 224 -9.26 -19.71 44.09
C LYS A 224 -8.47 -19.97 45.38
N HIS A 225 -8.19 -18.93 46.18
CA HIS A 225 -7.49 -19.08 47.45
C HIS A 225 -8.40 -19.56 48.60
N ASN A 226 -9.71 -19.25 48.55
CA ASN A 226 -10.70 -19.71 49.53
C ASN A 226 -11.27 -21.12 49.28
N LYS A 227 -10.84 -21.81 48.21
CA LYS A 227 -11.19 -23.21 47.92
C LYS A 227 -10.07 -24.21 48.22
N LYS A 228 -8.96 -23.73 48.82
CA LYS A 228 -7.78 -24.55 49.21
C LYS A 228 -7.43 -24.44 50.70
N LYS A 229 -8.39 -24.01 51.53
CA LYS A 229 -8.35 -24.16 52.99
C LYS A 229 -9.62 -24.86 53.44
#